data_AF-A0A9D1ALE3-F1
#
_entry.id   AF-A0A9D1ALE3-F1
#
_cell.length_a   1.000
_cell.length_b   1.000
_cell.length_c   1.000
_cell.angle_alpha   90.00
_cell.angle_beta   90.00
_cell.angle_gamma   90.00
#
_symmetry.space_group_name_H-M   'P 1'
#
loop_
_entity.id
_entity.type
_entity.pdbx_description
1 polymer ?
#
loop_
_entity_poly.entity_id
_entity_poly.type
_entity_poly.pdbx_seq_one_letter_code
_entity_poly.pdbx_strand_id
1 'polypeptide(L)'
;MTLLQQCRIWYKNKEFERIINTMEALPFDDWTPALAGILEKARKSLKEQMEKNVLDGTGLFTGQILLAEPRWDKQKLIRRLASEWGLKAMEKQNQKSDSLLFFVGGTILSVCLISSPVPDGQAERAAAANYLWPEAEERTRAHTARIFVGAMGDDASLLDRGRLLVEVLASCCDQENALGVLVNGTVYETRLYETLAKLILLNRLPVDNWIWFSFFHDAGGVSCYTRGMRAFGKEELEAVHCGEKASEARELVFRIAAHVLQNNIVFHGGEVIHDADGRRYAVSRGEGIFSKEETIRIFRIPEEPTSPEE
;
A
#
# COMPACT_ATOMS: atom_id res chain seq x y z
N MET A 1 38.67 0.86 4.44
CA MET A 1 37.65 0.92 5.51
C MET A 1 37.38 -0.50 5.96
N THR A 2 37.40 -0.79 7.26
CA THR A 2 37.24 -2.18 7.74
C THR A 2 35.79 -2.64 7.60
N LEU A 3 35.56 -3.95 7.52
CA LEU A 3 34.21 -4.51 7.49
C LEU A 3 33.37 -4.06 8.69
N LEU A 4 33.96 -4.05 9.90
CA LEU A 4 33.28 -3.56 11.10
C LEU A 4 32.85 -2.09 10.99
N GLN A 5 33.67 -1.24 10.36
CA GLN A 5 33.29 0.15 10.08
C GLN A 5 32.14 0.22 9.08
N GLN A 6 32.11 -0.63 8.06
CA GLN A 6 31.02 -0.69 7.07
C GLN A 6 29.71 -1.13 7.73
N CYS A 7 29.74 -2.22 8.52
CA CYS A 7 28.58 -2.69 9.26
C CYS A 7 28.03 -1.62 10.22
N ARG A 8 28.90 -0.79 10.83
CA ARG A 8 28.47 0.34 11.68
C ARG A 8 27.77 1.45 10.89
N ILE A 9 28.19 1.71 9.65
CA ILE A 9 27.51 2.67 8.77
C ILE A 9 26.16 2.12 8.33
N TRP A 10 26.11 0.89 7.83
CA TRP A 10 24.86 0.22 7.46
C TRP A 10 23.87 0.18 8.62
N TYR A 11 24.36 -0.07 9.84
CA TYR A 11 23.51 -0.10 11.03
C TYR A 11 22.87 1.27 11.31
N LYS A 12 23.64 2.36 11.18
CA LYS A 12 23.11 3.73 11.33
C LYS A 12 22.08 4.08 10.26
N ASN A 13 22.26 3.56 9.05
CA ASN A 13 21.32 3.73 7.95
C ASN A 13 20.12 2.76 8.00
N LYS A 14 20.03 1.92 9.03
CA LYS A 14 19.01 0.85 9.17
C LYS A 14 19.05 -0.19 8.04
N GLU A 15 20.19 -0.37 7.39
CA GLU A 15 20.42 -1.41 6.39
C GLU A 15 20.76 -2.76 7.09
N PHE A 16 19.88 -3.25 7.97
CA PHE A 16 20.16 -4.41 8.83
C PHE A 16 20.32 -5.72 8.06
N GLU A 17 19.48 -5.96 7.05
CA GLU A 17 19.58 -7.13 6.15
C GLU A 17 20.92 -7.17 5.42
N ARG A 18 21.42 -6.01 5.00
CA ARG A 18 22.71 -5.90 4.33
C ARG A 18 23.86 -6.36 5.24
N ILE A 19 23.80 -6.03 6.53
CA ILE A 19 24.76 -6.53 7.53
C ILE A 19 24.65 -8.04 7.66
N ILE A 20 23.42 -8.57 7.79
CA ILE A 20 23.18 -10.01 7.99
C ILE A 20 23.68 -10.80 6.78
N ASN A 21 23.25 -10.46 5.58
CA ASN A 21 23.64 -11.13 4.34
C ASN A 21 25.15 -11.08 4.11
N THR A 22 25.78 -9.93 4.40
CA THR A 22 27.25 -9.81 4.30
C THR A 22 27.97 -10.69 5.32
N MET A 23 27.48 -10.73 6.56
CA MET A 23 28.07 -11.53 7.63
C MET A 23 27.90 -13.04 7.42
N GLU A 24 26.74 -13.48 6.92
CA GLU A 24 26.45 -14.89 6.65
C GLU A 24 27.21 -15.44 5.45
N ALA A 25 27.67 -14.56 4.55
CA ALA A 25 28.53 -14.93 3.42
C ALA A 25 30.02 -15.08 3.80
N LEU A 26 30.43 -14.71 5.03
CA LEU A 26 31.83 -14.78 5.45
C LEU A 26 32.21 -16.15 6.01
N PRO A 27 33.43 -16.65 5.71
CA PRO A 27 34.01 -17.80 6.40
C PRO A 27 34.04 -17.55 7.92
N PHE A 28 33.77 -18.58 8.70
CA PHE A 28 33.71 -18.47 10.17
C PHE A 28 35.02 -17.96 10.79
N ASP A 29 36.16 -18.29 10.19
CA ASP A 29 37.49 -17.86 10.65
C ASP A 29 37.70 -16.34 10.60
N ASP A 30 36.89 -15.62 9.80
CA ASP A 30 36.93 -14.16 9.69
C ASP A 30 36.04 -13.44 10.73
N TRP A 31 35.35 -14.20 11.59
CA TRP A 31 34.45 -13.64 12.59
C TRP A 31 35.22 -13.13 13.81
N THR A 32 35.08 -11.83 14.09
CA THR A 32 35.55 -11.25 15.35
C THR A 32 34.39 -11.04 16.33
N PRO A 33 34.63 -11.00 17.65
CA PRO A 33 33.57 -10.72 18.63
C PRO A 33 32.83 -9.41 18.36
N ALA A 34 33.51 -8.40 17.80
CA ALA A 34 32.89 -7.14 17.43
C ALA A 34 31.95 -7.26 16.22
N LEU A 35 32.29 -8.13 15.25
CA LEU A 35 31.44 -8.44 14.10
C LEU A 35 30.25 -9.31 14.51
N ALA A 36 30.46 -10.29 15.39
CA ALA A 36 29.37 -11.07 15.97
C ALA A 36 28.38 -10.17 16.75
N GLY A 37 28.90 -9.24 17.56
CA GLY A 37 28.08 -8.31 18.32
C GLY A 37 27.28 -7.32 17.46
N ILE A 38 27.80 -6.91 16.29
CA ILE A 38 27.02 -6.07 15.37
C ILE A 38 25.98 -6.87 14.59
N LEU A 39 26.28 -8.12 14.24
CA LEU A 39 25.32 -9.04 13.63
C LEU A 39 24.13 -9.32 14.57
N GLU A 40 24.40 -9.60 15.84
CA GLU A 40 23.34 -9.85 16.83
C GLU A 40 22.44 -8.62 17.00
N LYS A 41 23.02 -7.42 17.10
CA LYS A 41 22.27 -6.17 17.12
C LYS A 41 21.45 -5.97 15.86
N ALA A 42 22.03 -6.22 14.68
CA ALA A 42 21.32 -6.11 13.41
C ALA A 42 20.13 -7.08 13.34
N ARG A 43 20.30 -8.35 13.75
CA ARG A 43 19.21 -9.34 13.83
C ARG A 43 18.12 -8.91 14.80
N LYS A 44 18.50 -8.41 15.99
CA LYS A 44 17.54 -7.92 16.98
C LYS A 44 16.75 -6.72 16.45
N SER A 45 17.42 -5.72 15.89
CA SER A 45 16.76 -4.55 15.32
C SER A 45 15.92 -4.87 14.09
N LEU A 46 16.36 -5.81 13.25
CA LEU A 46 15.54 -6.30 12.14
C LEU A 46 14.27 -6.97 12.67
N LYS A 47 14.38 -7.84 13.68
CA LYS A 47 13.22 -8.49 14.32
C LYS A 47 12.26 -7.46 14.93
N GLU A 48 12.77 -6.50 15.70
CA GLU A 48 11.96 -5.41 16.28
C GLU A 48 11.29 -4.57 15.18
N GLN A 49 11.98 -4.30 14.07
CA GLN A 49 11.42 -3.61 12.92
C GLN A 49 10.33 -4.43 12.24
N MET A 50 10.51 -5.74 12.07
CA MET A 50 9.48 -6.63 11.51
C MET A 50 8.26 -6.72 12.43
N GLU A 51 8.44 -6.86 13.74
CA GLU A 51 7.35 -6.88 14.72
C GLU A 51 6.58 -5.55 14.68
N LYS A 52 7.30 -4.42 14.64
CA LYS A 52 6.70 -3.10 14.49
C LYS A 52 5.94 -2.97 13.17
N ASN A 53 6.52 -3.43 12.06
CA ASN A 53 5.88 -3.41 10.74
C ASN A 53 4.57 -4.22 10.72
N VAL A 54 4.54 -5.37 11.40
CA VAL A 54 3.31 -6.18 11.54
C VAL A 54 2.26 -5.43 12.36
N LEU A 55 2.66 -4.75 13.43
CA LEU A 55 1.78 -3.95 14.29
C LEU A 55 1.26 -2.68 13.60
N ASP A 56 2.06 -2.03 12.75
CA ASP A 56 1.72 -0.77 12.07
C ASP A 56 1.18 -0.96 10.64
N GLY A 57 1.15 -2.20 10.14
CA GLY A 57 0.63 -2.57 8.83
C GLY A 57 1.62 -2.38 7.67
N THR A 58 2.88 -2.01 7.94
CA THR A 58 3.92 -1.88 6.91
C THR A 58 4.23 -3.20 6.21
N GLY A 59 4.26 -3.19 4.88
CA GLY A 59 4.51 -4.37 4.07
C GLY A 59 3.34 -5.36 4.00
N LEU A 60 2.20 -5.04 4.62
CA LEU A 60 0.98 -5.84 4.55
C LEU A 60 0.23 -5.56 3.24
N PHE A 61 0.63 -6.24 2.17
CA PHE A 61 -0.03 -6.14 0.87
C PHE A 61 -1.03 -7.29 0.70
N THR A 62 -2.29 -7.01 0.97
CA THR A 62 -3.38 -7.98 0.82
C THR A 62 -4.61 -7.34 0.19
N GLY A 63 -5.39 -8.14 -0.53
CA GLY A 63 -6.65 -7.72 -1.12
C GLY A 63 -7.52 -8.92 -1.47
N GLN A 64 -8.79 -8.66 -1.77
CA GLN A 64 -9.75 -9.73 -2.00
C GLN A 64 -10.64 -9.44 -3.19
N ILE A 65 -10.87 -10.44 -4.04
CA ILE A 65 -11.95 -10.39 -5.03
C ILE A 65 -13.17 -11.02 -4.41
N LEU A 66 -14.26 -10.28 -4.36
CA LEU A 66 -15.55 -10.75 -3.89
C LEU A 66 -16.22 -11.55 -5.00
N LEU A 67 -16.70 -12.75 -4.70
CA LEU A 67 -17.31 -13.66 -5.68
C LEU A 67 -18.75 -14.00 -5.30
N ALA A 68 -19.62 -14.10 -6.29
CA ALA A 68 -20.99 -14.57 -6.10
C ALA A 68 -21.07 -16.06 -5.72
N GLU A 69 -20.06 -16.86 -6.11
CA GLU A 69 -20.00 -18.31 -5.93
C GLU A 69 -18.56 -18.76 -5.58
N PRO A 70 -18.37 -19.88 -4.87
CA PRO A 70 -17.04 -20.40 -4.50
C PRO A 70 -16.37 -21.12 -5.68
N ARG A 71 -16.19 -20.43 -6.80
CA ARG A 71 -15.52 -20.93 -8.00
C ARG A 71 -14.63 -19.87 -8.62
N TRP A 72 -13.53 -20.34 -9.22
CA TRP A 72 -12.57 -19.53 -9.96
C TRP A 72 -11.99 -20.36 -11.11
N ASP A 73 -11.54 -19.68 -12.15
CA ASP A 73 -10.69 -20.24 -13.19
C ASP A 73 -9.23 -19.85 -12.93
N LYS A 74 -8.54 -20.74 -12.21
CA LYS A 74 -7.10 -20.61 -11.90
C LYS A 74 -6.24 -20.55 -13.16
N GLN A 75 -6.60 -21.31 -14.21
CA GLN A 75 -5.86 -21.31 -15.46
C GLN A 75 -6.03 -19.99 -16.22
N LYS A 76 -7.23 -19.39 -16.20
CA LYS A 76 -7.48 -18.05 -16.74
C LYS A 76 -6.63 -17.01 -16.01
N LEU A 77 -6.54 -17.08 -14.68
CA LEU A 77 -5.65 -16.21 -13.90
C LEU A 77 -4.19 -16.35 -14.36
N ILE A 78 -3.64 -17.57 -14.43
CA ILE A 78 -2.26 -17.81 -14.85
C ILE A 78 -1.98 -17.28 -16.27
N ARG A 79 -2.90 -17.55 -17.22
CA ARG A 79 -2.76 -17.07 -18.60
C ARG A 79 -2.74 -15.54 -18.65
N ARG A 80 -3.62 -14.89 -17.88
CA ARG A 80 -3.73 -13.43 -17.86
C ARG A 80 -2.50 -12.77 -17.21
N LEU A 81 -2.01 -13.34 -16.11
CA LEU A 81 -0.75 -12.93 -15.48
C LEU A 81 0.42 -12.92 -16.48
N ALA A 82 0.51 -13.97 -17.30
CA ALA A 82 1.54 -14.07 -18.32
C ALA A 82 1.32 -13.09 -19.49
N SER A 83 0.10 -12.98 -20.02
CA SER A 83 -0.16 -12.20 -21.24
C SER A 83 -0.22 -10.69 -21.01
N GLU A 84 -0.75 -10.24 -19.88
CA GLU A 84 -0.95 -8.81 -19.60
C GLU A 84 0.25 -8.21 -18.85
N TRP A 85 0.83 -8.96 -17.92
CA TRP A 85 1.86 -8.46 -17.01
C TRP A 85 3.24 -9.11 -17.22
N GLY A 86 3.35 -10.14 -18.06
CA GLY A 86 4.60 -10.89 -18.25
C GLY A 86 5.00 -11.75 -17.05
N LEU A 87 4.10 -11.98 -16.10
CA LEU A 87 4.38 -12.74 -14.88
C LEU A 87 4.23 -14.25 -15.09
N LYS A 88 5.29 -14.99 -14.80
CA LYS A 88 5.29 -16.46 -14.87
C LYS A 88 4.87 -17.05 -13.53
N ALA A 89 3.57 -17.27 -13.36
CA ALA A 89 3.03 -18.00 -12.22
C ALA A 89 3.26 -19.51 -12.39
N MET A 90 4.39 -20.02 -11.90
CA MET A 90 4.70 -21.45 -11.88
C MET A 90 4.20 -22.08 -10.59
N GLU A 91 3.25 -23.00 -10.72
CA GLU A 91 2.79 -23.81 -9.59
C GLU A 91 3.91 -24.70 -9.06
N LYS A 92 3.99 -24.83 -7.74
CA LYS A 92 4.78 -25.90 -7.12
C LYS A 92 4.05 -27.24 -7.30
N GLN A 93 4.80 -28.33 -7.42
CA GLN A 93 4.22 -29.67 -7.42
C GLN A 93 3.37 -29.89 -6.15
N ASN A 94 2.23 -30.57 -6.29
CA ASN A 94 1.25 -30.85 -5.22
C ASN A 94 0.49 -29.64 -4.64
N GLN A 95 0.39 -28.53 -5.38
CA GLN A 95 -0.49 -27.44 -4.98
C GLN A 95 -1.98 -27.82 -5.10
N LYS A 96 -2.78 -27.43 -4.10
CA LYS A 96 -4.23 -27.64 -4.10
C LYS A 96 -4.92 -26.86 -5.24
N SER A 97 -6.07 -27.34 -5.68
CA SER A 97 -6.87 -26.70 -6.73
C SER A 97 -7.42 -25.32 -6.35
N ASP A 98 -7.57 -25.07 -5.04
CA ASP A 98 -8.09 -23.84 -4.45
C ASP A 98 -7.01 -22.77 -4.20
N SER A 99 -5.75 -23.04 -4.55
CA SER A 99 -4.66 -22.09 -4.32
C SER A 99 -3.68 -22.03 -5.49
N LEU A 100 -2.99 -20.89 -5.57
CA LEU A 100 -1.87 -20.60 -6.47
C LEU A 100 -0.81 -19.85 -5.66
N LEU A 101 0.41 -20.39 -5.62
CA LEU A 101 1.55 -19.86 -4.86
C LEU A 101 2.75 -19.82 -5.79
N PHE A 102 3.28 -18.62 -6.02
CA PHE A 102 4.39 -18.42 -6.95
C PHE A 102 5.30 -17.29 -6.47
N PHE A 103 6.48 -17.20 -7.08
CA PHE A 103 7.56 -16.31 -6.66
C PHE A 103 7.95 -15.39 -7.82
N VAL A 104 8.04 -14.10 -7.55
CA VAL A 104 8.48 -13.08 -8.50
C VAL A 104 9.36 -12.06 -7.78
N GLY A 105 10.64 -11.95 -8.19
CA GLY A 105 11.54 -10.89 -7.69
C GLY A 105 11.63 -10.78 -6.17
N GLY A 106 11.81 -11.90 -5.47
CA GLY A 106 11.87 -11.92 -3.99
C GLY A 106 10.50 -11.81 -3.29
N THR A 107 9.41 -11.65 -4.04
CA THR A 107 8.04 -11.62 -3.51
C THR A 107 7.37 -12.99 -3.68
N ILE A 108 6.77 -13.47 -2.60
CA ILE A 108 5.84 -14.60 -2.53
C ILE A 108 4.43 -14.07 -2.78
N LEU A 109 3.78 -14.56 -3.84
CA LEU A 109 2.39 -14.26 -4.15
C LEU A 109 1.54 -15.46 -3.82
N SER A 110 0.60 -15.26 -2.90
CA SER A 110 -0.39 -16.26 -2.49
C SER A 110 -1.77 -15.84 -2.97
N VAL A 111 -2.43 -16.73 -3.71
CA VAL A 111 -3.81 -16.54 -4.18
C VAL A 111 -4.63 -17.75 -3.74
N CYS A 112 -5.68 -17.53 -2.95
CA CYS A 112 -6.48 -18.60 -2.36
C CYS A 112 -7.97 -18.32 -2.54
N LEU A 113 -8.70 -19.31 -3.07
CA LEU A 113 -10.16 -19.32 -3.03
C LEU A 113 -10.64 -19.69 -1.63
N ILE A 114 -11.56 -18.90 -1.09
CA ILE A 114 -12.18 -19.12 0.21
C ILE A 114 -13.68 -19.14 0.02
N SER A 115 -14.29 -20.29 0.36
CA SER A 115 -15.72 -20.57 0.18
C SER A 115 -16.60 -19.99 1.28
N SER A 116 -16.29 -18.76 1.71
CA SER A 116 -17.10 -18.01 2.67
C SER A 116 -17.01 -16.52 2.37
N PRO A 117 -18.07 -15.75 2.70
CA PRO A 117 -18.05 -14.30 2.57
C PRO A 117 -17.04 -13.68 3.53
N VAL A 118 -16.79 -12.38 3.36
CA VAL A 118 -16.01 -11.60 4.32
C VAL A 118 -16.81 -11.53 5.63
N PRO A 119 -16.21 -11.89 6.78
CA PRO A 119 -16.93 -11.93 8.06
C PRO A 119 -17.47 -10.57 8.50
N ASP A 120 -18.48 -10.62 9.37
CA ASP A 120 -19.00 -9.49 10.15
C ASP A 120 -19.51 -8.29 9.34
N GLY A 121 -19.90 -8.48 8.08
CA GLY A 121 -20.39 -7.41 7.22
C GLY A 121 -19.32 -6.36 6.87
N GLN A 122 -18.03 -6.72 6.95
CA GLN A 122 -16.93 -5.77 6.74
C GLN A 122 -16.87 -5.29 5.28
N ALA A 123 -17.14 -6.17 4.31
CA ALA A 123 -17.12 -5.81 2.90
C ALA A 123 -18.22 -4.80 2.56
N GLU A 124 -19.43 -5.00 3.10
CA GLU A 124 -20.59 -4.13 2.92
C GLU A 124 -20.33 -2.75 3.52
N ARG A 125 -19.79 -2.67 4.74
CA ARG A 125 -19.40 -1.38 5.34
C ARG A 125 -18.33 -0.65 4.53
N ALA A 126 -17.35 -1.39 4.01
CA ALA A 126 -16.30 -0.83 3.15
C ALA A 126 -16.88 -0.33 1.81
N ALA A 127 -17.87 -1.04 1.26
CA ALA A 127 -18.55 -0.69 0.03
C ALA A 127 -19.49 0.51 0.18
N ALA A 128 -20.24 0.60 1.29
CA ALA A 128 -21.16 1.70 1.58
C ALA A 128 -20.47 3.07 1.67
N ALA A 129 -19.17 3.08 2.00
CA ALA A 129 -18.36 4.29 2.03
C ALA A 129 -17.78 4.70 0.65
N ASN A 130 -18.05 3.93 -0.42
CA ASN A 130 -17.50 4.20 -1.74
C ASN A 130 -18.36 5.22 -2.52
N TYR A 131 -17.87 6.45 -2.64
CA TYR A 131 -18.53 7.52 -3.40
C TYR A 131 -18.37 7.41 -4.93
N LEU A 132 -17.50 6.52 -5.44
CA LEU A 132 -17.30 6.30 -6.88
C LEU A 132 -18.26 5.26 -7.45
N TRP A 133 -18.84 4.42 -6.60
CA TRP A 133 -19.68 3.31 -7.03
C TRP A 133 -20.94 3.19 -6.16
N PRO A 134 -22.03 3.90 -6.50
CA PRO A 134 -23.25 3.93 -5.70
C PRO A 134 -23.86 2.55 -5.42
N GLU A 135 -23.73 1.60 -6.36
CA GLU A 135 -24.26 0.25 -6.24
C GLU A 135 -23.31 -0.70 -5.47
N ALA A 136 -22.16 -0.22 -4.99
CA ALA A 136 -21.13 -1.05 -4.36
C ALA A 136 -21.66 -1.90 -3.23
N GLU A 137 -22.46 -1.32 -2.32
CA GLU A 137 -22.98 -2.03 -1.15
C GLU A 137 -23.94 -3.16 -1.58
N GLU A 138 -24.87 -2.87 -2.48
CA GLU A 138 -25.83 -3.85 -2.98
C GLU A 138 -25.15 -5.00 -3.70
N ARG A 139 -24.21 -4.68 -4.59
CA ARG A 139 -23.41 -5.66 -5.34
C ARG A 139 -22.56 -6.50 -4.41
N THR A 140 -21.99 -5.88 -3.37
CA THR A 140 -21.18 -6.57 -2.36
C THR A 140 -22.02 -7.56 -1.56
N ARG A 141 -23.25 -7.25 -1.15
CA ARG A 141 -24.10 -8.19 -0.36
C ARG A 141 -24.33 -9.55 -1.02
N ALA A 142 -24.21 -9.65 -2.34
CA ALA A 142 -24.38 -10.90 -3.08
C ALA A 142 -23.17 -11.86 -2.98
N HIS A 143 -22.05 -11.42 -2.40
CA HIS A 143 -20.86 -12.26 -2.32
C HIS A 143 -21.02 -13.41 -1.31
N THR A 144 -20.62 -14.60 -1.71
CA THR A 144 -20.65 -15.82 -0.86
C THR A 144 -19.28 -16.45 -0.71
N ALA A 145 -18.31 -15.99 -1.50
CA ALA A 145 -16.94 -16.46 -1.52
C ALA A 145 -15.98 -15.33 -1.88
N ARG A 146 -14.69 -15.60 -1.78
CA ARG A 146 -13.64 -14.63 -2.08
C ARG A 146 -12.35 -15.27 -2.59
N ILE A 147 -11.64 -14.57 -3.46
CA ILE A 147 -10.23 -14.86 -3.76
C ILE A 147 -9.40 -13.93 -2.89
N PHE A 148 -8.68 -14.49 -1.92
CA PHE A 148 -7.71 -13.74 -1.14
C PHE A 148 -6.37 -13.70 -1.86
N VAL A 149 -5.77 -12.52 -1.96
CA VAL A 149 -4.45 -12.29 -2.55
C VAL A 149 -3.54 -11.67 -1.49
N GLY A 150 -2.34 -12.22 -1.34
CA GLY A 150 -1.29 -11.65 -0.50
C GLY A 150 0.04 -11.58 -1.24
N ALA A 151 0.77 -10.47 -1.09
CA ALA A 151 2.12 -10.27 -1.58
C ALA A 151 3.08 -10.06 -0.40
N MET A 152 3.94 -11.04 -0.14
CA MET A 152 4.82 -11.07 1.03
C MET A 152 6.28 -11.24 0.59
N GLY A 153 7.24 -10.74 1.35
CA GLY A 153 8.66 -10.94 1.07
C GLY A 153 9.51 -9.83 1.66
N ASP A 154 10.64 -10.19 2.22
CA ASP A 154 11.48 -9.25 2.98
C ASP A 154 12.44 -8.49 2.05
N ASP A 155 13.04 -9.18 1.07
CA ASP A 155 14.01 -8.61 0.14
C ASP A 155 13.42 -7.67 -0.93
N ALA A 156 12.10 -7.72 -1.15
CA ALA A 156 11.43 -6.97 -2.20
C ALA A 156 10.96 -5.58 -1.74
N SER A 157 11.14 -4.57 -2.61
CA SER A 157 10.71 -3.21 -2.33
C SER A 157 9.19 -3.16 -2.08
N LEU A 158 8.75 -2.26 -1.20
CA LEU A 158 7.33 -2.08 -0.90
C LEU A 158 6.54 -1.68 -2.15
N LEU A 159 7.13 -0.88 -3.05
CA LEU A 159 6.52 -0.50 -4.32
C LEU A 159 6.36 -1.70 -5.27
N ASP A 160 7.36 -2.59 -5.35
CA ASP A 160 7.25 -3.81 -6.17
C ASP A 160 6.20 -4.77 -5.62
N ARG A 161 6.15 -4.96 -4.29
CA ARG A 161 5.11 -5.78 -3.66
C ARG A 161 3.71 -5.21 -3.88
N GLY A 162 3.55 -3.90 -3.71
CA GLY A 162 2.32 -3.19 -4.01
C GLY A 162 1.92 -3.33 -5.49
N ARG A 163 2.88 -3.24 -6.42
CA ARG A 163 2.63 -3.43 -7.86
C ARG A 163 2.12 -4.84 -8.14
N LEU A 164 2.83 -5.86 -7.64
CA LEU A 164 2.48 -7.26 -7.85
C LEU A 164 1.09 -7.60 -7.27
N LEU A 165 0.72 -7.01 -6.12
CA LEU A 165 -0.64 -7.16 -5.57
C LEU A 165 -1.70 -6.66 -6.57
N VAL A 166 -1.48 -5.48 -7.15
CA VAL A 166 -2.41 -4.87 -8.12
C VAL A 166 -2.49 -5.71 -9.40
N GLU A 167 -1.37 -6.16 -9.94
CA GLU A 167 -1.32 -7.01 -11.15
C GLU A 167 -2.12 -8.30 -10.96
N VAL A 168 -2.02 -8.93 -9.78
CA VAL A 168 -2.76 -10.15 -9.45
C VAL A 168 -4.25 -9.86 -9.23
N LEU A 169 -4.61 -8.84 -8.46
CA LEU A 169 -6.01 -8.47 -8.23
C LEU A 169 -6.71 -8.08 -9.54
N ALA A 170 -6.04 -7.29 -10.39
CA ALA A 170 -6.54 -6.93 -11.71
C ALA A 170 -6.73 -8.16 -12.61
N SER A 171 -5.81 -9.12 -12.57
CA SER A 171 -5.96 -10.38 -13.32
C SER A 171 -7.13 -11.23 -12.82
N CYS A 172 -7.50 -11.12 -11.54
CA CYS A 172 -8.66 -11.79 -10.97
C CYS A 172 -9.99 -11.04 -11.18
N CYS A 173 -10.00 -9.80 -11.66
CA CYS A 173 -11.22 -9.03 -11.91
C CYS A 173 -12.09 -9.62 -13.04
N ASP A 174 -11.47 -10.36 -13.95
CA ASP A 174 -12.10 -11.03 -15.09
C ASP A 174 -12.61 -12.44 -14.75
N GLN A 175 -12.69 -12.80 -13.47
CA GLN A 175 -13.39 -14.02 -13.07
C GLN A 175 -14.90 -13.85 -13.32
N GLU A 176 -15.56 -14.87 -13.87
CA GLU A 176 -16.95 -14.77 -14.39
C GLU A 176 -17.96 -14.27 -13.35
N ASN A 177 -17.74 -14.64 -12.09
CA ASN A 177 -18.59 -14.35 -10.94
C ASN A 177 -17.97 -13.31 -10.00
N ALA A 178 -17.00 -12.51 -10.46
CA ALA A 178 -16.43 -11.42 -9.68
C ALA A 178 -17.43 -10.27 -9.51
N LEU A 179 -17.59 -9.83 -8.27
CA LEU A 179 -18.52 -8.78 -7.87
C LEU A 179 -17.82 -7.46 -7.60
N GLY A 180 -16.61 -7.48 -7.03
CA GLY A 180 -15.83 -6.29 -6.68
C GLY A 180 -14.49 -6.63 -6.06
N VAL A 181 -13.65 -5.61 -5.86
CA VAL A 181 -12.30 -5.74 -5.28
C VAL A 181 -12.25 -5.04 -3.93
N LEU A 182 -12.20 -5.81 -2.84
CA LEU A 182 -12.02 -5.29 -1.48
C LEU A 182 -10.53 -5.10 -1.19
N VAL A 183 -10.10 -3.84 -1.10
CA VAL A 183 -8.72 -3.45 -0.80
C VAL A 183 -8.67 -2.03 -0.23
N ASN A 184 -7.66 -1.73 0.60
CA ASN A 184 -7.46 -0.42 1.24
C ASN A 184 -8.73 0.12 1.93
N GLY A 185 -9.54 -0.78 2.50
CA GLY A 185 -10.75 -0.46 3.25
C GLY A 185 -11.92 0.09 2.43
N THR A 186 -11.98 -0.17 1.12
CA THR A 186 -13.16 0.05 0.27
C THR A 186 -13.35 -1.11 -0.72
N VAL A 187 -14.46 -1.14 -1.46
CA VAL A 187 -14.73 -2.10 -2.53
C VAL A 187 -14.83 -1.40 -3.87
N TYR A 188 -13.93 -1.71 -4.81
CA TYR A 188 -13.95 -1.16 -6.16
C TYR A 188 -14.78 -2.02 -7.11
N GLU A 189 -15.40 -1.39 -8.09
CA GLU A 189 -15.90 -2.08 -9.28
C GLU A 189 -14.70 -2.74 -10.01
N THR A 190 -14.86 -3.99 -10.45
CA THR A 190 -13.78 -4.77 -11.09
C THR A 190 -13.19 -4.07 -12.32
N ARG A 191 -14.05 -3.55 -13.21
CA ARG A 191 -13.64 -2.86 -14.43
C ARG A 191 -12.88 -1.55 -14.14
N LEU A 192 -13.31 -0.79 -13.15
CA LEU A 192 -12.61 0.41 -12.70
C LEU A 192 -11.22 0.03 -12.15
N TYR A 193 -11.15 -0.99 -11.30
CA TYR A 193 -9.90 -1.45 -10.72
C TYR A 193 -8.88 -1.88 -11.80
N GLU A 194 -9.31 -2.66 -12.80
CA GLU A 194 -8.49 -3.04 -13.95
C GLU A 194 -8.02 -1.83 -14.77
N THR A 195 -8.89 -0.85 -14.96
CA THR A 195 -8.55 0.37 -15.72
C THR A 195 -7.45 1.17 -15.03
N LEU A 196 -7.54 1.33 -13.71
CA LEU A 196 -6.52 2.01 -12.91
C LEU A 196 -5.19 1.23 -12.91
N ALA A 197 -5.25 -0.12 -12.86
CA ALA A 197 -4.06 -0.97 -12.85
C ALA A 197 -3.19 -0.81 -14.12
N LYS A 198 -3.78 -0.43 -15.26
CA LYS A 198 -3.05 -0.23 -16.53
C LYS A 198 -2.03 0.91 -16.46
N LEU A 199 -2.08 1.78 -15.45
CA LEU A 199 -1.01 2.76 -15.21
C LEU A 199 0.37 2.08 -15.03
N ILE A 200 0.40 0.86 -14.51
CA ILE A 200 1.63 0.06 -14.36
C ILE A 200 2.29 -0.18 -15.73
N LEU A 201 1.50 -0.51 -16.76
CA LEU A 201 2.00 -0.74 -18.12
C LEU A 201 2.61 0.51 -18.76
N LEU A 202 2.27 1.68 -18.23
CA LEU A 202 2.82 2.98 -18.63
C LEU A 202 4.00 3.42 -17.74
N ASN A 203 4.56 2.51 -16.93
CA ASN A 203 5.59 2.79 -15.93
C ASN A 203 5.19 3.91 -14.95
N ARG A 204 3.90 3.99 -14.59
CA ARG A 204 3.37 4.92 -13.59
C ARG A 204 2.91 4.16 -12.34
N LEU A 205 2.97 4.83 -11.19
CA LEU A 205 2.44 4.27 -9.95
C LEU A 205 0.90 4.19 -10.04
N PRO A 206 0.29 3.02 -9.75
CA PRO A 206 -1.16 2.85 -9.70
C PRO A 206 -1.71 3.38 -8.35
N VAL A 207 -1.51 4.67 -8.07
CA VAL A 207 -1.79 5.27 -6.75
C VAL A 207 -3.24 5.02 -6.33
N ASP A 208 -4.20 5.11 -7.24
CA ASP A 208 -5.62 4.86 -6.94
C ASP A 208 -5.94 3.39 -6.62
N ASN A 209 -5.11 2.43 -7.05
CA ASN A 209 -5.23 1.04 -6.61
C ASN A 209 -4.61 0.80 -5.23
N TRP A 210 -3.72 1.68 -4.78
CA TRP A 210 -2.96 1.56 -3.53
C TRP A 210 -3.55 2.40 -2.40
N ILE A 211 -4.10 3.56 -2.71
CA ILE A 211 -4.51 4.56 -1.74
C ILE A 211 -5.97 4.92 -1.99
N TRP A 212 -6.81 4.72 -0.98
CA TRP A 212 -8.17 5.22 -0.98
C TRP A 212 -8.19 6.64 -0.39
N PHE A 213 -8.92 7.55 -1.04
CA PHE A 213 -9.09 8.94 -0.60
C PHE A 213 -10.53 9.12 -0.14
N SER A 214 -10.72 9.49 1.12
CA SER A 214 -12.03 9.78 1.71
C SER A 214 -12.15 11.24 2.10
N PHE A 215 -13.37 11.72 2.34
CA PHE A 215 -13.64 13.13 2.58
C PHE A 215 -14.48 13.35 3.83
N PHE A 216 -14.22 14.48 4.48
CA PHE A 216 -15.07 15.03 5.53
C PHE A 216 -15.48 16.45 5.14
N HIS A 217 -16.76 16.77 5.30
CA HIS A 217 -17.34 18.05 4.91
C HIS A 217 -17.89 18.75 6.14
N ASP A 218 -17.48 19.99 6.35
CA ASP A 218 -18.01 20.86 7.40
C ASP A 218 -18.06 22.33 6.92
N ALA A 219 -18.36 23.25 7.84
CA ALA A 219 -18.46 24.68 7.54
C ALA A 219 -17.13 25.33 7.10
N GLY A 220 -15.98 24.68 7.36
CA GLY A 220 -14.66 25.14 6.94
C GLY A 220 -14.25 24.68 5.55
N GLY A 221 -15.00 23.76 4.93
CA GLY A 221 -14.76 23.26 3.57
C GLY A 221 -14.58 21.75 3.52
N VAL A 222 -13.82 21.27 2.53
CA VAL A 222 -13.59 19.84 2.32
C VAL A 222 -12.23 19.43 2.86
N SER A 223 -12.22 18.45 3.75
CA SER A 223 -11.02 17.75 4.21
C SER A 223 -10.89 16.42 3.48
N CYS A 224 -9.66 15.98 3.22
CA CYS A 224 -9.38 14.71 2.56
C CYS A 224 -8.34 13.91 3.35
N TYR A 225 -8.58 12.61 3.51
CA TYR A 225 -7.66 11.71 4.20
C TYR A 225 -7.44 10.41 3.43
N THR A 226 -6.26 9.82 3.63
CA THR A 226 -5.86 8.60 2.93
C THR A 226 -6.09 7.34 3.75
N ARG A 227 -6.19 6.21 3.05
CA ARG A 227 -6.04 4.87 3.61
C ARG A 227 -5.20 4.03 2.65
N GLY A 228 -4.12 3.44 3.15
CA GLY A 228 -3.23 2.56 2.39
C GLY A 228 -1.77 3.01 2.40
N MET A 229 -1.47 4.23 2.86
CA MET A 229 -0.09 4.74 2.93
C MET A 229 0.76 3.89 3.87
N ARG A 230 0.17 3.34 4.94
CA ARG A 230 0.88 2.51 5.92
C ARG A 230 1.48 1.25 5.34
N ALA A 231 0.85 0.62 4.35
CA ALA A 231 1.43 -0.53 3.67
C ALA A 231 2.81 -0.23 3.06
N PHE A 232 3.08 1.04 2.73
CA PHE A 232 4.33 1.55 2.20
C PHE A 232 5.26 2.16 3.28
N GLY A 233 4.96 1.95 4.57
CA GLY A 233 5.74 2.51 5.68
C GLY A 233 5.60 4.03 5.80
N LYS A 234 4.47 4.58 5.37
CA LYS A 234 4.13 6.01 5.41
C LYS A 234 2.90 6.23 6.28
N GLU A 235 2.92 7.27 7.10
CA GLU A 235 1.75 7.67 7.84
C GLU A 235 0.63 8.11 6.88
N GLU A 236 -0.63 7.92 7.28
CA GLU A 236 -1.75 8.43 6.49
C GLU A 236 -1.72 9.97 6.46
N LEU A 237 -2.17 10.54 5.34
CA LEU A 237 -2.28 11.97 5.14
C LEU A 237 -3.70 12.42 5.55
N GLU A 238 -3.79 13.52 6.29
CA GLU A 238 -5.05 14.19 6.61
C GLU A 238 -4.93 15.69 6.26
N ALA A 239 -5.45 16.08 5.10
CA ALA A 239 -5.47 17.47 4.66
C ALA A 239 -6.79 18.14 5.03
N VAL A 240 -6.71 19.16 5.88
CA VAL A 240 -7.87 19.83 6.49
C VAL A 240 -8.24 21.05 5.69
N HIS A 241 -9.55 21.19 5.38
CA HIS A 241 -10.12 22.35 4.67
C HIS A 241 -9.29 22.73 3.43
N CYS A 242 -8.89 21.72 2.67
CA CYS A 242 -7.88 21.82 1.62
C CYS A 242 -8.48 22.01 0.21
N GLY A 243 -9.80 22.03 0.10
CA GLY A 243 -10.51 22.37 -1.13
C GLY A 243 -11.94 22.86 -0.85
N GLU A 244 -12.51 23.57 -1.82
CA GLU A 244 -13.94 23.92 -1.79
C GLU A 244 -14.80 22.75 -2.23
N LYS A 245 -14.24 21.87 -3.07
CA LYS A 245 -14.88 20.66 -3.59
C LYS A 245 -14.02 19.43 -3.30
N ALA A 246 -14.68 18.26 -3.25
CA ALA A 246 -14.00 16.98 -3.08
C ALA A 246 -12.96 16.70 -4.18
N SER A 247 -13.20 17.14 -5.42
CA SER A 247 -12.24 16.97 -6.52
C SER A 247 -10.93 17.72 -6.29
N GLU A 248 -10.99 18.96 -5.81
CA GLU A 248 -9.83 19.80 -5.51
C GLU A 248 -9.03 19.23 -4.33
N ALA A 249 -9.73 18.90 -3.24
CA ALA A 249 -9.11 18.27 -2.08
C ALA A 249 -8.43 16.94 -2.46
N ARG A 250 -9.11 16.12 -3.27
CA ARG A 250 -8.57 14.85 -3.77
C ARG A 250 -7.32 15.06 -4.62
N GLU A 251 -7.35 16.01 -5.55
CA GLU A 251 -6.21 16.26 -6.45
C GLU A 251 -4.96 16.65 -5.66
N LEU A 252 -5.10 17.56 -4.69
CA LEU A 252 -4.00 17.96 -3.82
C LEU A 252 -3.42 16.74 -3.08
N VAL A 253 -4.27 16.00 -2.36
CA VAL A 253 -3.82 14.87 -1.53
C VAL A 253 -3.28 13.73 -2.39
N PHE A 254 -3.86 13.47 -3.56
CA PHE A 254 -3.36 12.51 -4.53
C PHE A 254 -1.93 12.86 -4.97
N ARG A 255 -1.68 14.13 -5.35
CA ARG A 255 -0.35 14.57 -5.77
C ARG A 255 0.68 14.43 -4.65
N ILE A 256 0.29 14.76 -3.42
CA ILE A 256 1.17 14.61 -2.24
C ILE A 256 1.46 13.13 -1.99
N ALA A 257 0.45 12.26 -1.95
CA ALA A 257 0.61 10.82 -1.77
C ALA A 257 1.51 10.21 -2.86
N ALA A 258 1.24 10.53 -4.13
CA ALA A 258 2.07 10.09 -5.25
C ALA A 258 3.53 10.53 -5.10
N HIS A 259 3.76 11.80 -4.73
CA HIS A 259 5.10 12.34 -4.53
C HIS A 259 5.83 11.65 -3.36
N VAL A 260 5.13 11.41 -2.25
CA VAL A 260 5.64 10.70 -1.07
C VAL A 260 6.06 9.28 -1.43
N LEU A 261 5.22 8.54 -2.16
CA LEU A 261 5.50 7.16 -2.56
C LEU A 261 6.65 7.11 -3.57
N GLN A 262 6.64 7.97 -4.59
CA GLN A 262 7.63 7.98 -5.66
C GLN A 262 9.03 8.34 -5.15
N ASN A 263 9.13 9.30 -4.23
CA ASN A 263 10.41 9.83 -3.75
C ASN A 263 10.76 9.36 -2.34
N ASN A 264 9.98 8.43 -1.78
CA ASN A 264 10.14 7.90 -0.43
C ASN A 264 10.23 8.99 0.66
N ILE A 265 9.47 10.09 0.50
CA ILE A 265 9.51 11.23 1.42
C ILE A 265 9.08 10.82 2.83
N VAL A 266 9.72 11.39 3.83
CA VAL A 266 9.35 11.29 5.25
C VAL A 266 9.13 12.70 5.76
N PHE A 267 7.93 12.97 6.28
CA PHE A 267 7.62 14.24 6.92
C PHE A 267 7.97 14.17 8.41
N HIS A 268 8.66 15.19 8.89
CA HIS A 268 9.08 15.37 10.27
C HIS A 268 8.17 16.33 11.05
N GLY A 269 7.37 17.14 10.35
CA GLY A 269 6.56 18.20 10.92
C GLY A 269 7.30 19.54 10.95
N GLY A 270 6.59 20.61 10.61
CA GLY A 270 7.14 21.97 10.46
C GLY A 270 7.50 22.34 9.01
N GLU A 271 7.40 21.41 8.07
CA GLU A 271 7.60 21.70 6.65
C GLU A 271 6.47 22.56 6.07
N VAL A 272 6.79 23.30 5.00
CA VAL A 272 5.81 24.00 4.17
C VAL A 272 5.89 23.44 2.76
N ILE A 273 4.77 22.92 2.27
CA ILE A 273 4.64 22.42 0.89
C ILE A 273 3.83 23.41 0.05
N HIS A 274 4.00 23.33 -1.26
CA HIS A 274 3.34 24.22 -2.22
C HIS A 274 2.60 23.37 -3.26
N ASP A 275 1.40 23.78 -3.65
CA ASP A 275 0.71 23.20 -4.80
C ASP A 275 1.19 23.83 -6.13
N ALA A 276 0.55 23.44 -7.24
CA ALA A 276 0.93 23.94 -8.57
C ALA A 276 0.62 25.44 -8.75
N ASP A 277 -0.33 25.98 -7.98
CA ASP A 277 -0.73 27.38 -8.01
C ASP A 277 0.08 28.23 -7.03
N GLY A 278 1.05 27.63 -6.33
CA GLY A 278 1.89 28.30 -5.33
C GLY A 278 1.24 28.46 -3.97
N ARG A 279 0.04 27.89 -3.74
CA ARG A 279 -0.61 27.94 -2.42
C ARG A 279 0.20 27.13 -1.42
N ARG A 280 0.29 27.64 -0.20
CA ARG A 280 1.14 27.12 0.86
C ARG A 280 0.36 26.26 1.83
N TYR A 281 0.96 25.15 2.26
CA TYR A 281 0.39 24.28 3.28
C TYR A 281 1.43 23.94 4.34
N ALA A 282 1.06 24.11 5.61
CA ALA A 282 1.86 23.69 6.75
C ALA A 282 1.67 22.20 7.00
N VAL A 283 2.77 21.49 7.18
CA VAL A 283 2.79 20.07 7.50
C VAL A 283 3.06 19.90 8.98
N SER A 284 2.26 19.07 9.66
CA SER A 284 2.54 18.65 11.02
C SER A 284 2.41 17.14 11.15
N ARG A 285 3.10 16.57 12.13
CA ARG A 285 3.01 15.16 12.49
C ARG A 285 2.40 15.06 13.88
N GLY A 286 1.47 14.13 14.08
CA GLY A 286 0.85 13.90 15.39
C GLY A 286 -0.42 13.06 15.32
N GLU A 287 -1.17 13.00 16.42
CA GLU A 287 -2.47 12.32 16.47
C GLU A 287 -3.40 12.86 15.37
N GLY A 288 -4.00 11.92 14.64
CA GLY A 288 -4.96 12.18 13.59
C GLY A 288 -6.17 12.96 14.08
N ILE A 289 -6.77 13.68 13.14
CA ILE A 289 -8.01 14.43 13.34
C ILE A 289 -9.19 13.50 13.12
N PHE A 290 -9.09 12.62 12.11
CA PHE A 290 -10.14 11.66 11.76
C PHE A 290 -9.78 10.22 12.17
N SER A 291 -8.61 10.01 12.78
CA SER A 291 -8.12 8.73 13.27
C SER A 291 -7.41 8.88 14.61
N LYS A 292 -7.39 7.82 15.42
CA LYS A 292 -6.67 7.78 16.72
C LYS A 292 -5.17 7.47 16.57
N GLU A 293 -4.69 7.41 15.34
CA GLU A 293 -3.34 6.99 15.02
C GLU A 293 -2.49 8.21 14.68
N GLU A 294 -1.18 8.06 14.64
CA GLU A 294 -0.30 9.12 14.15
C GLU A 294 -0.48 9.29 12.62
N THR A 295 -0.57 10.55 12.18
CA THR A 295 -0.79 10.96 10.79
C THR A 295 0.07 12.17 10.43
N ILE A 296 0.19 12.43 9.13
CA ILE A 296 0.67 13.71 8.60
C ILE A 296 -0.53 14.59 8.33
N ARG A 297 -0.65 15.69 9.09
CA ARG A 297 -1.73 16.66 8.95
C ARG A 297 -1.26 17.84 8.12
N ILE A 298 -2.05 18.21 7.12
CA ILE A 298 -1.74 19.25 6.15
C ILE A 298 -2.78 20.36 6.29
N PHE A 299 -2.33 21.59 6.56
CA PHE A 299 -3.19 22.74 6.77
C PHE A 299 -2.88 23.83 5.78
N ARG A 300 -3.90 24.36 5.10
CA ARG A 300 -3.72 25.51 4.22
C ARG A 300 -3.26 26.73 5.03
N ILE A 301 -2.19 27.38 4.58
CA ILE A 301 -1.73 28.66 5.12
C ILE A 301 -2.48 29.76 4.37
N PRO A 302 -3.24 30.64 5.06
CA PRO A 302 -3.89 31.77 4.41
C PRO A 302 -2.85 32.66 3.73
N GLU A 303 -3.19 33.18 2.54
CA GLU A 303 -2.41 34.25 1.94
C GLU A 303 -2.57 35.51 2.79
N GLU A 304 -1.46 36.22 3.06
CA GLU A 304 -1.54 37.53 3.67
C GLU A 304 -2.33 38.44 2.74
N PRO A 305 -3.30 39.23 3.25
CA PRO A 305 -3.99 40.19 2.41
C PRO A 305 -2.95 41.14 1.84
N THR A 306 -2.82 41.19 0.51
CA THR A 306 -2.06 42.22 -0.17
C THR A 306 -2.62 43.55 0.30
N SER A 307 -1.84 44.31 1.07
CA SER A 307 -2.17 45.68 1.43
C SER A 307 -2.48 46.42 0.13
N PRO A 308 -3.59 47.17 0.03
CA PRO A 308 -3.81 48.03 -1.13
C PRO A 308 -2.61 48.97 -1.20
N GLU A 309 -1.91 49.01 -2.33
CA GLU A 309 -0.88 50.02 -2.58
C GLU A 309 -1.49 51.40 -2.33
N GLU A 310 -0.95 52.12 -1.33
CA GLU A 310 -1.31 53.52 -1.03
C GLU A 310 -0.79 54.49 -2.09
#